data_AF-A0A9Q3VPS4-F1
#
_entry.id   AF-A0A9Q3VPS4-F1
#
_cell.length_a   1.000
_cell.length_b   1.000
_cell.length_c   1.000
_cell.angle_alpha   90.00
_cell.angle_beta   90.00
_cell.angle_gamma   90.00
#
_symmetry.space_group_name_H-M   'P 1'
#
loop_
_entity.id
_entity.type
_entity.pdbx_description
1 polymer ?
#
loop_
_entity_poly.entity_id
_entity_poly.type
_entity_poly.pdbx_seq_one_letter_code
_entity_poly.pdbx_strand_id
1 'polypeptide(L)'
;MMRSWNLSLVLVLCGSAAATVPLLSGSPVVAVALLLVFVVLAGVHSPLVFPKSIDALEAERRSAIDGRPVVFWRSGCAYCLRLRIRLGRSARELYWVDIWRDPAGAARVRAANDGNETVPTVVVAGRPHVNPDPEWVREQLSPSA
;
A
#
# COMPACT_ATOMS: atom_id res chain seq x y z
N MET A 1 -7.52 12.56 -4.96
CA MET A 1 -6.79 11.91 -6.08
C MET A 1 -5.30 12.27 -6.25
N MET A 2 -4.73 13.35 -5.66
CA MET A 2 -3.35 13.79 -5.97
C MET A 2 -2.29 13.60 -4.87
N ARG A 3 -2.64 13.19 -3.65
CA ARG A 3 -1.76 13.40 -2.49
C ARG A 3 -0.46 12.56 -2.49
N SER A 4 -0.50 11.29 -2.91
CA SER A 4 0.70 10.44 -2.93
C SER A 4 1.58 10.57 -4.16
N TRP A 5 1.00 10.83 -5.33
CA TRP A 5 1.78 11.09 -6.54
C TRP A 5 2.59 12.38 -6.40
N ASN A 6 2.01 13.41 -5.78
CA ASN A 6 2.72 14.65 -5.49
C ASN A 6 3.93 14.43 -4.57
N LEU A 7 3.80 13.63 -3.50
CA LEU A 7 4.93 13.36 -2.60
C LEU A 7 6.06 12.60 -3.31
N SER A 8 5.71 11.58 -4.10
CA SER A 8 6.71 10.79 -4.84
C SER A 8 7.45 11.65 -5.87
N LEU A 9 6.73 12.51 -6.60
CA LEU A 9 7.34 13.45 -7.56
C LEU A 9 8.23 14.47 -6.86
N VAL A 10 7.78 15.05 -5.74
CA VAL A 10 8.58 15.99 -4.95
C VAL A 10 9.86 15.34 -4.45
N LEU A 11 9.79 14.10 -3.94
CA LEU A 11 10.99 13.37 -3.48
C LEU A 11 11.99 13.13 -4.61
N VAL A 12 11.52 12.77 -5.81
CA VAL A 12 12.40 12.59 -6.98
C VAL A 12 13.04 13.92 -7.41
N LEU A 13 12.26 15.01 -7.44
CA LEU A 13 12.77 16.35 -7.78
C LEU A 13 13.80 16.84 -6.76
N CYS A 14 13.50 16.71 -5.46
CA CYS A 14 14.43 17.07 -4.39
C CYS A 14 15.70 16.23 -4.42
N GLY A 15 15.60 14.92 -4.65
CA GLY A 15 16.77 14.05 -4.77
C GLY A 15 17.64 14.41 -5.97
N SER A 16 17.01 14.71 -7.11
CA SER A 16 17.71 15.14 -8.33
C SER A 16 18.46 16.46 -8.09
N ALA A 17 17.80 17.43 -7.47
CA ALA A 17 18.41 18.70 -7.11
C ALA A 17 19.56 18.53 -6.11
N ALA A 18 19.36 17.75 -5.04
CA ALA A 18 20.36 17.51 -4.01
C ALA A 18 21.61 16.80 -4.54
N ALA A 19 21.46 15.94 -5.56
CA ALA A 19 22.57 15.22 -6.17
C ALA A 19 23.47 16.10 -7.06
N THR A 20 22.96 17.24 -7.55
CA THR A 20 23.75 18.14 -8.41
C THR A 20 25.00 18.67 -7.72
N VAL A 21 24.91 19.03 -6.43
CA VAL A 21 26.03 19.58 -5.66
C VAL A 21 27.21 18.59 -5.54
N PRO A 22 27.02 17.36 -5.03
CA PRO A 22 28.11 16.37 -4.96
C PRO A 22 28.63 15.94 -6.34
N LEU A 23 27.77 15.98 -7.37
CA LEU A 23 28.20 15.67 -8.74
C LEU A 23 29.15 16.74 -9.28
N LEU A 24 28.83 18.03 -9.07
CA LEU A 24 29.67 19.16 -9.46
C LEU A 24 30.95 19.26 -8.61
N SER A 25 30.92 18.78 -7.37
CA SER A 25 32.10 18.77 -6.49
C SER A 25 33.04 17.56 -6.70
N GLY A 26 32.75 16.69 -7.68
CA GLY A 26 33.58 15.52 -7.99
C GLY A 26 33.41 14.33 -7.05
N SER A 27 32.29 14.26 -6.31
CA SER A 27 31.96 13.17 -5.38
C SER A 27 30.79 12.30 -5.89
N PRO A 28 30.97 11.55 -7.00
CA PRO A 28 29.88 10.81 -7.64
C PRO A 28 29.27 9.74 -6.73
N VAL A 29 30.05 9.14 -5.82
CA VAL A 29 29.57 8.16 -4.84
C VAL A 29 28.50 8.77 -3.93
N VAL A 30 28.71 10.00 -3.46
CA VAL A 30 27.76 10.70 -2.59
C VAL A 30 26.49 11.05 -3.36
N ALA A 31 26.63 11.53 -4.60
CA ALA A 31 25.49 11.83 -5.48
C ALA A 31 24.62 10.60 -5.72
N VAL A 32 25.24 9.45 -6.04
CA VAL A 32 24.53 8.18 -6.25
C VAL A 32 23.84 7.71 -4.97
N ALA A 33 24.53 7.77 -3.82
CA ALA A 33 23.94 7.36 -2.54
C ALA A 33 22.70 8.20 -2.20
N LEU A 34 22.76 9.54 -2.38
CA LEU A 34 21.62 10.42 -2.16
C LEU A 34 20.47 10.10 -3.11
N LEU A 35 20.73 9.95 -4.42
CA LEU A 35 19.69 9.58 -5.38
C LEU A 35 19.01 8.27 -5.00
N LEU A 36 19.77 7.25 -4.61
CA LEU A 36 19.22 5.97 -4.18
C LEU A 36 18.30 6.12 -2.97
N VAL A 37 18.67 6.93 -1.97
CA VAL A 37 17.82 7.21 -0.80
C VAL A 37 16.50 7.86 -1.23
N PHE A 38 16.53 8.90 -2.05
CA PHE A 38 15.32 9.58 -2.50
C PHE A 38 14.45 8.70 -3.39
N VAL A 39 15.04 7.86 -4.24
CA VAL A 39 14.31 6.87 -5.05
C VAL A 39 13.64 5.82 -4.17
N VAL A 40 14.32 5.32 -3.14
CA VAL A 40 13.74 4.37 -2.18
C VAL A 40 12.56 5.01 -1.45
N LEU A 41 12.71 6.25 -0.97
CA LEU A 41 11.62 6.98 -0.31
C LEU A 41 10.45 7.21 -1.26
N ALA A 42 10.70 7.67 -2.49
CA ALA A 42 9.68 7.85 -3.50
C ALA A 42 8.95 6.53 -3.81
N GLY A 43 9.69 5.43 -3.88
CA GLY A 43 9.14 4.08 -4.00
C GLY A 43 8.19 3.76 -2.84
N VAL A 44 8.66 3.84 -1.60
CA VAL A 44 7.88 3.51 -0.38
C VAL A 44 6.57 4.31 -0.27
N HIS A 45 6.56 5.55 -0.74
CA HIS A 45 5.37 6.41 -0.74
C HIS A 45 4.52 6.30 -2.02
N SER A 46 4.97 5.56 -3.02
CA SER A 46 4.27 5.39 -4.29
C SER A 46 3.15 4.35 -4.19
N PRO A 47 1.97 4.62 -4.77
CA PRO A 47 0.92 3.61 -4.87
C PRO A 47 1.31 2.45 -5.78
N LEU A 48 2.32 2.61 -6.65
CA LEU A 48 2.80 1.56 -7.56
C LEU A 48 3.47 0.39 -6.83
N VAL A 49 3.86 0.60 -5.58
CA VAL A 49 4.37 -0.48 -4.76
C VAL A 49 3.27 -1.50 -4.53
N PHE A 50 2.01 -1.15 -4.34
CA PHE A 50 0.97 -2.15 -4.06
C PHE A 50 0.44 -2.85 -5.31
N PRO A 51 -0.17 -4.05 -5.18
CA PRO A 51 -0.91 -4.67 -6.28
C PRO A 51 -2.00 -3.75 -6.82
N LYS A 52 -2.43 -4.00 -8.07
CA LYS A 52 -3.44 -3.17 -8.73
C LYS A 52 -4.69 -3.08 -7.86
N SER A 53 -5.06 -1.85 -7.51
CA SER A 53 -6.30 -1.58 -6.80
C SER A 53 -7.50 -1.84 -7.70
N ILE A 54 -8.55 -2.40 -7.12
CA ILE A 54 -9.89 -2.49 -7.68
C ILE A 54 -10.88 -1.73 -6.77
N ASP A 55 -12.10 -1.55 -7.24
CA ASP A 55 -13.16 -0.87 -6.48
C ASP A 55 -13.70 -1.77 -5.38
N ALA A 56 -14.12 -1.20 -4.24
CA ALA A 56 -14.57 -1.92 -3.06
C ALA A 56 -15.75 -2.85 -3.34
N LEU A 57 -16.75 -2.37 -4.09
CA LEU A 57 -17.93 -3.18 -4.43
C LEU A 57 -17.55 -4.40 -5.28
N GLU A 58 -16.59 -4.24 -6.18
CA GLU A 58 -16.11 -5.34 -7.02
C GLU A 58 -15.24 -6.30 -6.20
N ALA A 59 -14.39 -5.78 -5.31
CA ALA A 59 -13.59 -6.59 -4.40
C ALA A 59 -14.46 -7.46 -3.48
N GLU A 60 -15.49 -6.88 -2.87
CA GLU A 60 -16.44 -7.59 -2.01
C GLU A 60 -17.26 -8.61 -2.81
N ARG A 61 -17.74 -8.27 -4.02
CA ARG A 61 -18.44 -9.21 -4.90
C ARG A 61 -17.57 -10.43 -5.21
N ARG A 62 -16.32 -10.23 -5.61
CA ARG A 62 -15.40 -11.33 -5.94
C ARG A 62 -15.03 -12.16 -4.72
N SER A 63 -14.73 -11.50 -3.60
CA SER A 63 -14.47 -12.13 -2.31
C SER A 63 -15.62 -13.03 -1.86
N ALA A 64 -16.87 -12.62 -2.10
CA ALA A 64 -18.04 -13.44 -1.80
C ALA A 64 -18.16 -14.70 -2.68
N ILE A 65 -17.54 -14.70 -3.87
CA ILE A 65 -17.57 -15.82 -4.83
C ILE A 65 -16.43 -16.81 -4.53
N ASP A 66 -15.22 -16.32 -4.32
CA ASP A 66 -14.01 -17.15 -4.23
C ASP A 66 -13.39 -17.22 -2.82
N GLY A 67 -13.97 -16.52 -1.84
CA GLY A 67 -13.53 -16.51 -0.45
C GLY A 67 -12.26 -15.70 -0.19
N ARG A 68 -11.65 -15.07 -1.20
CA ARG A 68 -10.36 -14.38 -1.03
C ARG A 68 -10.53 -13.10 -0.19
N PRO A 69 -9.61 -12.80 0.74
CA PRO A 69 -9.70 -11.59 1.56
C PRO A 69 -9.59 -10.28 0.75
N VAL A 70 -10.27 -9.24 1.24
CA VAL A 70 -10.15 -7.86 0.73
C VAL A 70 -9.30 -7.03 1.68
N VAL A 71 -8.26 -6.36 1.17
CA VAL A 71 -7.37 -5.49 1.93
C VAL A 71 -7.60 -4.04 1.52
N PHE A 72 -8.04 -3.23 2.47
CA PHE A 72 -8.11 -1.79 2.35
C PHE A 72 -6.78 -1.17 2.78
N TRP A 73 -6.20 -0.33 1.92
CA TRP A 73 -4.88 0.26 2.12
C TRP A 73 -4.82 1.70 1.62
N ARG A 74 -3.71 2.39 1.94
CA ARG A 74 -3.36 3.70 1.36
C ARG A 74 -1.85 3.81 1.18
N SER A 75 -1.42 4.59 0.20
CA SER A 75 -0.01 4.92 -0.01
C SER A 75 0.62 5.62 1.21
N GLY A 76 1.87 5.26 1.54
CA GLY A 76 2.57 5.77 2.73
C GLY A 76 2.21 5.09 4.06
N CYS A 77 1.33 4.09 4.05
CA CYS A 77 1.01 3.28 5.22
C CYS A 77 2.11 2.25 5.51
N ALA A 78 2.89 2.46 6.58
CA ALA A 78 3.97 1.54 6.97
C ALA A 78 3.46 0.13 7.31
N TYR A 79 2.30 0.02 7.97
CA TYR A 79 1.68 -1.27 8.30
C TYR A 79 1.19 -2.02 7.07
N CYS A 80 0.61 -1.32 6.09
CA CYS A 80 0.16 -1.89 4.83
C CYS A 80 1.36 -2.40 4.02
N LEU A 81 2.46 -1.65 4.00
CA LEU A 81 3.70 -2.07 3.35
C LEU A 81 4.30 -3.30 4.04
N ARG A 82 4.31 -3.32 5.39
CA ARG A 82 4.75 -4.47 6.18
C ARG A 82 3.91 -5.71 5.86
N LEU A 83 2.59 -5.58 5.87
CA LEU A 83 1.66 -6.66 5.54
C LEU A 83 1.97 -7.22 4.15
N ARG A 84 2.10 -6.36 3.15
CA ARG A 84 2.47 -6.77 1.78
C ARG A 84 3.81 -7.50 1.72
N ILE A 85 4.85 -6.96 2.35
CA ILE A 85 6.20 -7.57 2.34
C ILE A 85 6.17 -8.95 2.98
N ARG A 86 5.49 -9.08 4.13
CA ARG A 86 5.37 -10.36 4.86
C ARG A 86 4.54 -11.39 4.10
N LEU A 87 3.51 -10.96 3.37
CA LEU A 87 2.72 -11.85 2.50
C LEU A 87 3.48 -12.28 1.23
N GLY A 88 4.47 -11.50 0.78
CA GLY A 88 5.32 -11.85 -0.35
C GLY A 88 4.53 -12.11 -1.63
N ARG A 89 4.66 -13.30 -2.21
CA ARG A 89 3.94 -13.69 -3.44
C ARG A 89 2.44 -13.84 -3.23
N SER A 90 2.02 -14.35 -2.06
CA SER A 90 0.62 -14.52 -1.69
C SER A 90 -0.14 -13.20 -1.60
N ALA A 91 0.56 -12.05 -1.52
CA ALA A 91 -0.08 -10.73 -1.62
C ALA A 91 -0.92 -10.56 -2.90
N ARG A 92 -0.60 -11.28 -3.99
CA ARG A 92 -1.37 -11.25 -5.26
C ARG A 92 -2.69 -12.02 -5.19
N GLU A 93 -2.84 -12.87 -4.18
CA GLU A 93 -4.04 -13.65 -3.91
C GLU A 93 -5.05 -12.88 -3.06
N LEU A 94 -4.81 -11.61 -2.73
CA LEU A 94 -5.80 -10.73 -2.08
C LEU A 94 -6.37 -9.73 -3.07
N TYR A 95 -7.57 -9.23 -2.76
CA TYR A 95 -8.12 -8.05 -3.42
C TYR A 95 -7.64 -6.80 -2.70
N TRP A 96 -7.07 -5.84 -3.44
CA TRP A 96 -6.54 -4.60 -2.87
C TRP A 96 -7.43 -3.42 -3.23
N VAL A 97 -7.78 -2.61 -2.24
CA VAL A 97 -8.62 -1.41 -2.42
C VAL A 97 -7.91 -0.20 -1.80
N ASP A 98 -7.53 0.75 -2.65
CA ASP A 98 -6.94 2.03 -2.24
C ASP A 98 -8.03 3.01 -1.81
N ILE A 99 -8.14 3.25 -0.50
CA ILE A 99 -9.19 4.10 0.06
C ILE A 99 -9.06 5.57 -0.33
N TRP A 100 -7.91 6.02 -0.86
CA TRP A 100 -7.77 7.38 -1.37
C TRP A 100 -8.32 7.57 -2.78
N ARG A 101 -8.50 6.46 -3.51
CA ARG A 101 -9.05 6.47 -4.87
C ARG A 101 -10.51 6.05 -4.89
N ASP A 102 -10.92 5.22 -3.94
CA ASP A 102 -12.29 4.73 -3.82
C ASP A 102 -12.99 5.27 -2.55
N PRO A 103 -13.91 6.24 -2.68
CA PRO A 103 -14.71 6.74 -1.57
C PRO A 103 -15.58 5.67 -0.89
N ALA A 104 -16.03 4.64 -1.64
CA ALA A 104 -16.79 3.54 -1.06
C ALA A 104 -15.90 2.67 -0.16
N GLY A 105 -14.67 2.40 -0.60
CA GLY A 105 -13.64 1.76 0.23
C GLY A 105 -13.33 2.55 1.50
N ALA A 106 -13.19 3.88 1.41
CA ALA A 106 -13.02 4.73 2.59
C ALA A 106 -14.21 4.65 3.55
N ALA A 107 -15.45 4.71 3.04
CA ALA A 107 -16.65 4.57 3.84
C ALA A 107 -16.70 3.20 4.55
N ARG A 108 -16.31 2.12 3.87
CA ARG A 108 -16.26 0.77 4.43
C ARG A 108 -15.27 0.65 5.57
N VAL A 109 -14.09 1.26 5.44
CA VAL A 109 -13.09 1.32 6.51
C VAL A 109 -13.61 2.12 7.69
N ARG A 110 -14.23 3.30 7.46
CA ARG A 110 -14.82 4.11 8.55
C ARG A 110 -15.90 3.35 9.30
N ALA A 111 -16.77 2.63 8.59
CA ALA A 111 -17.80 1.80 9.20
C ALA A 111 -17.22 0.66 10.06
N ALA A 112 -16.03 0.17 9.73
CA ALA A 112 -15.35 -0.87 10.49
C ALA A 112 -14.50 -0.36 11.67
N ASN A 113 -14.26 0.96 11.76
CA ASN A 113 -13.25 1.55 12.66
C ASN A 113 -13.78 2.79 13.40
N ASP A 114 -15.04 2.79 13.82
CA ASP A 114 -15.66 3.89 14.58
C ASP A 114 -15.50 5.27 13.91
N GLY A 115 -15.64 5.30 12.58
CA GLY A 115 -15.50 6.52 11.78
C GLY A 115 -14.06 6.82 11.32
N ASN A 116 -13.07 6.05 11.75
CA ASN A 116 -11.67 6.26 11.38
C ASN A 116 -11.27 5.55 10.08
N GLU A 117 -10.34 6.15 9.33
CA GLU A 117 -9.75 5.51 8.15
C GLU A 117 -8.50 4.69 8.50
N THR A 118 -8.65 3.78 9.48
CA THR A 118 -7.54 2.96 9.98
C THR A 118 -7.23 1.84 9.00
N VAL A 119 -5.97 1.78 8.55
CA VAL A 119 -5.48 0.80 7.59
C VAL A 119 -4.15 0.18 8.06
N PRO A 120 -3.85 -1.09 7.71
CA PRO A 120 -4.64 -1.97 6.84
C PRO A 120 -5.89 -2.48 7.56
N THR A 121 -7.02 -2.51 6.85
CA THR A 121 -8.22 -3.24 7.29
C THR A 121 -8.42 -4.40 6.31
N VAL A 122 -8.51 -5.61 6.81
CA VAL A 122 -8.71 -6.82 6.02
C VAL A 122 -10.11 -7.36 6.27
N VAL A 123 -10.89 -7.59 5.23
CA VAL A 123 -12.22 -8.19 5.32
C VAL A 123 -12.14 -9.63 4.84
N VAL A 124 -12.60 -10.54 5.70
CA VAL A 124 -12.66 -11.99 5.44
C VAL A 124 -14.08 -12.46 5.76
N ALA A 125 -14.75 -13.12 4.82
CA ALA A 125 -16.13 -13.56 4.98
C ALA A 125 -17.07 -12.45 5.53
N GLY A 126 -16.91 -11.21 5.04
CA GLY A 126 -17.68 -10.04 5.46
C GLY A 126 -17.27 -9.42 6.81
N ARG A 127 -16.38 -10.04 7.57
CA ARG A 127 -15.90 -9.54 8.87
C ARG A 127 -14.63 -8.70 8.71
N PRO A 128 -14.61 -7.45 9.21
CA PRO A 128 -13.41 -6.62 9.18
C PRO A 128 -12.45 -6.96 10.32
N HIS A 129 -11.16 -6.99 10.01
CA HIS A 129 -10.06 -7.15 10.93
C HIS A 129 -9.09 -5.98 10.74
N VAL A 130 -8.87 -5.22 11.81
CA VAL A 130 -8.06 -4.00 11.78
C VAL A 130 -6.62 -4.35 12.13
N ASN A 131 -5.70 -4.01 11.24
CA ASN A 131 -4.27 -4.28 11.35
C ASN A 131 -3.95 -5.72 11.82
N PRO A 132 -4.49 -6.76 11.16
CA PRO A 132 -4.26 -8.14 11.56
C PRO A 132 -2.81 -8.57 11.35
N ASP A 133 -2.42 -9.64 12.04
CA ASP A 133 -1.11 -10.24 11.84
C ASP A 133 -0.96 -10.81 10.40
N PRO A 134 0.16 -10.57 9.70
CA PRO A 134 0.38 -11.10 8.35
C PRO A 134 0.33 -12.62 8.24
N GLU A 135 0.68 -13.35 9.30
CA GLU A 135 0.60 -14.81 9.33
C GLU A 135 -0.86 -15.27 9.38
N TRP A 136 -1.67 -14.65 10.24
CA TRP A 136 -3.10 -14.88 10.26
C TRP A 136 -3.74 -14.61 8.90
N VAL A 137 -3.37 -13.51 8.21
CA VAL A 137 -3.90 -13.21 6.86
C VAL A 137 -3.52 -14.30 5.86
N ARG A 138 -2.33 -14.88 5.99
CA ARG A 138 -1.88 -15.98 5.11
C ARG A 138 -2.70 -17.25 5.33
N GLU A 139 -3.08 -17.54 6.57
CA GLU A 139 -3.96 -18.67 6.89
C GLU A 139 -5.33 -18.53 6.18
N GLN A 140 -5.85 -17.31 6.05
CA GLN A 140 -7.11 -17.05 5.35
C GLN A 140 -7.04 -17.24 3.82
N LEU A 141 -5.85 -17.45 3.24
CA LEU A 141 -5.69 -17.75 1.82
C LEU A 141 -5.69 -19.25 1.53
N SER A 142 -5.46 -20.07 2.56
CA SER A 142 -5.58 -21.51 2.43
C SER A 142 -7.07 -21.84 2.47
N PRO A 143 -7.61 -22.62 1.52
CA PRO A 143 -8.99 -23.06 1.62
C PRO A 143 -9.16 -23.74 2.98
N SER A 144 -10.11 -23.26 3.80
CA SER A 144 -10.69 -24.14 4.82
C SER A 144 -11.22 -25.35 4.04
N ALA A 145 -10.57 -26.49 4.23
CA ALA A 145 -10.96 -27.76 3.64
C ALA A 145 -12.39 -28.15 4.02
#